data_AF-A0A1I4PFD1-F1
#
_entry.id   AF-A0A1I4PFD1-F1
#
_cell.length_a   1.000
_cell.length_b   1.000
_cell.length_c   1.000
_cell.angle_alpha   90.00
_cell.angle_beta   90.00
_cell.angle_gamma   90.00
#
_symmetry.space_group_name_H-M   'P 1'
#
loop_
_entity.id
_entity.type
_entity.pdbx_description
1 polymer ?
#
loop_
_entity_poly.entity_id
_entity_poly.type
_entity_poly.pdbx_seq_one_letter_code
_entity_poly.pdbx_strand_id
1 'polypeptide(L)'
;MSGVDSVQGELQALYLKADRIMLGVLWICVLYLFVLAPWHSTWLQAVLVGGGTMLVMHVLHALIAGRRLFRCAVAAALMVMAALHINQSHGTVEMHFSIFVLLAFLIYYRDWLPVVVGALVIAVHHLLFFWLQQQLIGVWVIADGGWG
;
A
#
# COMPACT_ATOMS: atom_id res chain seq x y z
N MET A 1 -39.26 -9.97 4.82
CA MET A 1 -38.11 -9.45 4.06
C MET A 1 -37.63 -8.17 4.75
N SER A 2 -37.10 -8.29 5.97
CA SER A 2 -37.35 -7.27 7.02
C SER A 2 -36.25 -7.05 8.07
N GLY A 3 -35.01 -7.47 7.83
CA GLY A 3 -33.91 -7.21 8.78
C GLY A 3 -32.54 -7.70 8.33
N VAL A 4 -32.50 -8.82 7.60
CA VAL A 4 -31.27 -9.29 6.95
C VAL A 4 -30.86 -8.31 5.83
N ASP A 5 -31.82 -7.83 5.04
CA ASP A 5 -31.58 -6.89 3.95
C ASP A 5 -31.06 -5.52 4.46
N SER A 6 -31.51 -5.06 5.65
CA SER A 6 -31.03 -3.81 6.25
C SER A 6 -29.62 -3.95 6.81
N VAL A 7 -29.31 -5.07 7.48
CA VAL A 7 -27.95 -5.34 7.98
C VAL A 7 -26.95 -5.46 6.82
N GLN A 8 -27.33 -6.11 5.73
CA GLN A 8 -26.49 -6.20 4.53
C GLN A 8 -26.26 -4.82 3.90
N GLY A 9 -27.29 -3.97 3.85
CA GLY A 9 -27.17 -2.58 3.40
C GLY A 9 -26.23 -1.74 4.27
N GLU A 10 -26.31 -1.88 5.60
CA GLU A 10 -25.44 -1.18 6.56
C GLU A 10 -23.98 -1.62 6.44
N LEU A 11 -23.73 -2.93 6.32
CA LEU A 11 -22.38 -3.48 6.10
C LEU A 11 -21.78 -2.98 4.78
N GLN A 12 -22.58 -2.95 3.71
CA GLN A 12 -22.13 -2.43 2.42
C GLN A 12 -21.78 -0.93 2.51
N ALA A 13 -22.59 -0.14 3.19
CA ALA A 13 -22.30 1.28 3.41
C ALA A 13 -21.01 1.49 4.22
N LEU A 14 -20.76 0.64 5.22
CA LEU A 14 -19.52 0.64 5.99
C LEU A 14 -18.31 0.35 5.10
N TYR A 15 -18.37 -0.65 4.22
CA TYR A 15 -17.27 -0.98 3.32
C TYR A 15 -16.99 0.13 2.30
N LEU A 16 -18.01 0.74 1.72
CA LEU A 16 -17.84 1.88 0.80
C LEU A 16 -17.22 3.10 1.51
N LYS A 17 -17.57 3.32 2.79
CA LYS A 17 -16.94 4.37 3.60
C LYS A 17 -15.47 4.05 3.87
N ALA A 18 -15.17 2.80 4.21
CA ALA A 18 -13.81 2.32 4.42
C ALA A 18 -12.94 2.49 3.17
N ASP A 19 -13.47 2.15 1.99
CA ASP A 19 -12.79 2.33 0.71
C ASP A 19 -12.37 3.78 0.47
N ARG A 20 -13.28 4.74 0.69
CA ARG A 20 -12.96 6.17 0.55
C ARG A 20 -11.89 6.64 1.53
N ILE A 21 -11.94 6.15 2.78
CA ILE A 21 -10.91 6.47 3.78
C ILE A 21 -9.56 5.94 3.32
N MET A 22 -9.49 4.70 2.81
CA MET A 22 -8.24 4.10 2.35
C MET A 22 -7.68 4.77 1.09
N LEU A 23 -8.54 5.24 0.17
CA LEU A 23 -8.10 6.09 -0.93
C LEU A 23 -7.50 7.42 -0.41
N GLY A 24 -8.06 7.98 0.66
CA GLY A 24 -7.46 9.11 1.37
C GLY A 24 -6.07 8.80 1.93
N VAL A 25 -5.90 7.62 2.55
CA VAL A 25 -4.59 7.15 3.03
C VAL A 25 -3.60 7.00 1.88
N LEU A 26 -4.02 6.42 0.74
CA LEU A 26 -3.19 6.32 -0.46
C LEU A 26 -2.77 7.70 -1.00
N TRP A 27 -3.66 8.69 -0.96
CA TRP A 27 -3.32 10.07 -1.36
C TRP A 27 -2.24 10.65 -0.45
N ILE A 28 -2.35 10.46 0.87
CA ILE A 28 -1.33 10.88 1.83
C ILE A 28 0.01 10.19 1.52
N CYS A 29 -0.01 8.88 1.24
CA CYS A 29 1.20 8.15 0.83
C CYS A 29 1.82 8.73 -0.44
N VAL A 30 1.01 9.05 -1.46
CA VAL A 30 1.49 9.65 -2.72
C VAL A 30 2.10 11.03 -2.48
N LEU A 31 1.45 11.88 -1.69
CA LEU A 31 2.02 13.18 -1.31
C LEU A 31 3.36 13.00 -0.61
N TYR A 32 3.46 12.00 0.28
CA TYR A 32 4.71 11.69 0.96
C TYR A 32 5.82 11.22 0.00
N LEU A 33 5.49 10.48 -1.06
CA LEU A 33 6.47 10.12 -2.11
C LEU A 33 7.10 11.36 -2.78
N PHE A 34 6.30 12.41 -3.01
CA PHE A 34 6.80 13.66 -3.58
C PHE A 34 7.65 14.45 -2.60
N VAL A 35 7.40 14.32 -1.29
CA VAL A 35 8.26 14.90 -0.25
C VAL A 35 9.62 14.20 -0.19
N LEU A 36 9.67 12.88 -0.42
CA LEU A 36 10.93 12.10 -0.44
C LEU A 36 11.69 12.20 -1.77
N ALA A 37 11.00 12.45 -2.89
CA ALA A 37 11.61 12.49 -4.22
C ALA A 37 12.88 13.36 -4.37
N PRO A 38 13.00 14.54 -3.71
CA PRO A 38 14.20 15.38 -3.81
C PRO A 38 15.46 14.78 -3.18
N TRP A 39 15.35 13.87 -2.18
CA TRP A 39 16.52 13.31 -1.50
C TRP A 39 17.44 12.53 -2.44
N HIS A 40 16.85 11.68 -3.29
CA HIS A 40 17.59 10.79 -4.18
C HIS A 40 17.15 10.93 -5.65
N SER A 41 16.54 12.06 -6.02
CA SER A 41 16.07 12.35 -7.38
C SER A 41 15.13 11.28 -7.97
N THR A 42 14.22 10.73 -7.16
CA THR A 42 13.34 9.61 -7.52
C THR A 42 11.97 10.05 -8.07
N TRP A 43 11.90 11.24 -8.69
CA TRP A 43 10.68 11.84 -9.24
C TRP A 43 9.94 10.91 -10.21
N LEU A 44 10.68 10.21 -11.07
CA LEU A 44 10.08 9.29 -12.02
C LEU A 44 9.39 8.11 -11.33
N GLN A 45 9.97 7.60 -10.24
CA GLN A 45 9.36 6.52 -9.47
C GLN A 45 8.09 7.02 -8.75
N ALA A 46 8.13 8.23 -8.17
CA ALA A 46 6.96 8.83 -7.53
C ALA A 46 5.78 9.00 -8.50
N VAL A 47 6.05 9.46 -9.74
CA VAL A 47 5.02 9.65 -10.77
C VAL A 47 4.54 8.30 -11.32
N LEU A 48 5.44 7.44 -11.78
CA LEU A 48 5.07 6.21 -12.47
C LEU A 48 4.47 5.18 -11.52
N VAL A 49 5.16 4.89 -10.41
CA VAL A 49 4.72 3.86 -9.46
C VAL A 49 3.67 4.43 -8.51
N GLY A 50 3.94 5.59 -7.90
CA GLY A 50 2.98 6.23 -7.00
C GLY A 50 1.71 6.70 -7.71
N GLY A 51 1.86 7.54 -8.74
CA GLY A 51 0.74 8.02 -9.55
C GLY A 51 0.01 6.89 -10.29
N GLY A 52 0.74 5.94 -10.88
CA GLY A 52 0.16 4.79 -11.56
C GLY A 52 -0.66 3.89 -10.63
N THR A 53 -0.14 3.58 -9.44
CA THR A 53 -0.88 2.79 -8.43
C THR A 53 -2.16 3.54 -8.04
N MET A 54 -2.08 4.85 -7.82
CA MET A 54 -3.24 5.63 -7.42
C MET A 54 -4.31 5.71 -8.51
N LEU A 55 -3.90 5.84 -9.77
CA LEU A 55 -4.80 5.79 -10.92
C LEU A 55 -5.53 4.44 -10.98
N VAL A 56 -4.79 3.33 -10.89
CA VAL A 56 -5.38 1.98 -10.90
C VAL A 56 -6.38 1.80 -9.75
N MET A 57 -6.09 2.33 -8.56
CA MET A 57 -7.02 2.26 -7.42
C MET A 57 -8.31 3.05 -7.64
N HIS A 58 -8.26 4.21 -8.29
CA HIS A 58 -9.49 4.93 -8.62
C HIS A 58 -10.33 4.18 -9.67
N VAL A 59 -9.68 3.58 -10.68
CA VAL A 59 -10.37 2.75 -11.67
C VAL A 59 -11.02 1.54 -11.00
N LEU A 60 -10.29 0.81 -10.16
CA LEU A 60 -10.85 -0.34 -9.45
C LEU A 60 -11.95 0.08 -8.48
N HIS A 61 -11.85 1.24 -7.83
CA HIS A 61 -12.92 1.73 -6.96
C HIS A 61 -14.21 1.95 -7.75
N ALA A 62 -14.14 2.54 -8.95
CA ALA A 62 -15.32 2.73 -9.80
C ALA A 62 -15.96 1.40 -10.25
N LEU A 63 -15.17 0.33 -10.39
CA LEU A 63 -15.63 -0.96 -10.92
C LEU A 63 -16.11 -1.94 -9.83
N ILE A 64 -15.43 -1.96 -8.68
CA ILE A 64 -15.57 -3.02 -7.67
C ILE A 64 -15.56 -2.52 -6.23
N ALA A 65 -15.88 -1.24 -5.97
CA ALA A 65 -16.01 -0.71 -4.61
C ALA A 65 -16.98 -1.52 -3.74
N GLY A 66 -16.68 -1.58 -2.44
CA GLY A 66 -17.38 -2.34 -1.42
C GLY A 66 -17.11 -3.85 -1.47
N ARG A 67 -16.46 -4.36 -2.53
CA ARG A 67 -16.14 -5.79 -2.65
C ARG A 67 -14.87 -6.15 -1.89
N ARG A 68 -14.81 -7.38 -1.38
CA ARG A 68 -13.61 -7.94 -0.74
C ARG A 68 -12.36 -7.87 -1.62
N LEU A 69 -12.53 -8.05 -2.93
CA LEU A 69 -11.44 -7.94 -3.89
C LEU A 69 -10.79 -6.55 -3.89
N PHE A 70 -11.60 -5.49 -3.84
CA PHE A 70 -11.08 -4.11 -3.79
C PHE A 70 -10.27 -3.88 -2.51
N ARG A 71 -10.74 -4.38 -1.37
CA ARG A 71 -10.02 -4.29 -0.08
C ARG A 71 -8.65 -4.98 -0.13
N CYS A 72 -8.55 -6.12 -0.82
CA CYS A 72 -7.28 -6.80 -1.05
C CYS A 72 -6.37 -6.03 -2.02
N ALA A 73 -6.94 -5.40 -3.06
CA ALA A 73 -6.20 -4.54 -3.97
C ALA A 73 -5.65 -3.30 -3.26
N VAL A 74 -6.43 -2.68 -2.37
CA VAL A 74 -5.99 -1.57 -1.50
C VAL A 74 -4.85 -2.02 -0.59
N ALA A 75 -4.92 -3.21 0.01
CA ALA A 75 -3.83 -3.75 0.82
C ALA A 75 -2.53 -3.88 0.01
N ALA A 76 -2.60 -4.43 -1.20
CA ALA A 76 -1.44 -4.50 -2.09
C ALA A 76 -0.92 -3.11 -2.45
N ALA A 77 -1.80 -2.16 -2.77
CA ALA A 77 -1.43 -0.79 -3.11
C ALA A 77 -0.74 -0.06 -1.95
N LEU A 78 -1.22 -0.20 -0.72
CA LEU A 78 -0.57 0.36 0.46
C LEU A 78 0.83 -0.22 0.66
N MET A 79 1.02 -1.52 0.43
CA MET A 79 2.36 -2.14 0.53
C MET A 79 3.29 -1.69 -0.60
N VAL A 80 2.77 -1.45 -1.81
CA VAL A 80 3.54 -0.83 -2.90
C VAL A 80 3.97 0.59 -2.53
N MET A 81 3.12 1.37 -1.88
CA MET A 81 3.50 2.71 -1.41
C MET A 81 4.58 2.65 -0.32
N ALA A 82 4.43 1.78 0.68
CA ALA A 82 5.45 1.59 1.73
C ALA A 82 6.79 1.14 1.14
N ALA A 83 6.76 0.14 0.26
CA ALA A 83 7.92 -0.32 -0.50
C ALA A 83 8.63 0.82 -1.23
N LEU A 84 7.87 1.72 -1.85
CA LEU A 84 8.43 2.86 -2.55
C LEU A 84 9.00 3.92 -1.59
N HIS A 85 8.38 4.19 -0.43
CA HIS A 85 8.97 5.05 0.61
C HIS A 85 10.31 4.48 1.11
N ILE A 86 10.39 3.17 1.30
CA ILE A 86 11.62 2.45 1.67
C ILE A 86 12.67 2.62 0.57
N ASN A 87 12.30 2.39 -0.69
CA ASN A 87 13.23 2.54 -1.81
C ASN A 87 13.73 3.98 -1.96
N GLN A 88 12.85 4.98 -1.85
CA GLN A 88 13.21 6.40 -1.96
C GLN A 88 14.08 6.90 -0.79
N SER A 89 14.03 6.23 0.36
CA SER A 89 14.88 6.52 1.51
C SER A 89 16.16 5.69 1.54
N HIS A 90 16.42 4.89 0.49
CA HIS A 90 17.52 3.92 0.47
C HIS A 90 17.48 2.91 1.63
N GLY A 91 16.29 2.49 2.05
CA GLY A 91 16.15 1.38 2.99
C GLY A 91 16.29 1.76 4.46
N THR A 92 15.98 3.01 4.86
CA THR A 92 16.07 3.42 6.28
C THR A 92 15.04 2.71 7.15
N VAL A 93 15.39 2.43 8.40
CA VAL A 93 14.52 1.71 9.35
C VAL A 93 13.26 2.51 9.67
N GLU A 94 13.34 3.84 9.70
CA GLU A 94 12.20 4.72 9.91
C GLU A 94 11.12 4.52 8.83
N MET A 95 11.51 4.30 7.57
CA MET A 95 10.53 4.04 6.51
C MET A 95 9.96 2.62 6.56
N HIS A 96 10.68 1.64 7.11
CA HIS A 96 10.13 0.30 7.33
C HIS A 96 8.96 0.32 8.32
N PHE A 97 8.96 1.24 9.28
CA PHE A 97 7.86 1.38 10.23
C PHE A 97 6.51 1.67 9.54
N SER A 98 6.53 2.32 8.37
CA SER A 98 5.33 2.58 7.58
C SER A 98 4.54 1.31 7.25
N ILE A 99 5.21 0.16 7.07
CA ILE A 99 4.56 -1.13 6.80
C ILE A 99 3.57 -1.47 7.92
N PHE A 100 4.01 -1.37 9.18
CA PHE A 100 3.17 -1.70 10.34
C PHE A 100 2.01 -0.72 10.48
N VAL A 101 2.27 0.57 10.26
CA VAL A 101 1.23 1.61 10.30
C VAL A 101 0.16 1.33 9.23
N LEU A 102 0.56 1.04 7.99
CA LEU A 102 -0.38 0.78 6.89
C LEU A 102 -1.13 -0.55 7.06
N LEU A 103 -0.49 -1.59 7.58
CA LEU A 103 -1.19 -2.83 7.96
C LEU A 103 -2.22 -2.59 9.08
N ALA A 104 -1.92 -1.72 10.05
CA ALA A 104 -2.88 -1.34 11.09
C ALA A 104 -4.10 -0.60 10.51
N PHE A 105 -3.91 0.27 9.50
CA PHE A 105 -5.04 0.90 8.80
C PHE A 105 -5.99 -0.15 8.18
N LEU A 106 -5.47 -1.25 7.62
CA LEU A 106 -6.31 -2.30 7.03
C LEU A 106 -7.28 -2.95 8.02
N ILE A 107 -7.01 -2.90 9.33
CA ILE A 107 -7.93 -3.38 10.38
C ILE A 107 -9.26 -2.62 10.34
N TYR A 108 -9.28 -1.38 9.81
CA TYR A 108 -10.51 -0.62 9.63
C TYR A 108 -11.54 -1.34 8.75
N TYR A 109 -11.09 -2.17 7.79
CA TYR A 109 -11.97 -3.01 6.98
C TYR A 109 -12.66 -4.13 7.74
N ARG A 110 -12.20 -4.43 8.97
CA ARG A 110 -12.70 -5.52 9.82
C ARG A 110 -12.73 -6.87 9.08
N ASP A 111 -11.74 -7.08 8.22
CA ASP A 111 -11.54 -8.31 7.46
C ASP A 111 -10.07 -8.69 7.57
N TRP A 112 -9.81 -9.94 7.94
CA TRP A 112 -8.46 -10.45 8.15
C TRP A 112 -7.71 -10.66 6.83
N LEU A 113 -8.42 -10.90 5.72
CA LEU A 113 -7.80 -11.26 4.45
C LEU A 113 -6.95 -10.13 3.85
N PRO A 114 -7.41 -8.85 3.80
CA PRO A 114 -6.56 -7.74 3.36
C PRO A 114 -5.24 -7.63 4.13
N VAL A 115 -5.25 -7.88 5.44
CA VAL A 115 -4.02 -7.84 6.26
C VAL A 115 -3.04 -8.93 5.82
N VAL A 116 -3.54 -10.16 5.62
CA VAL A 116 -2.70 -11.28 5.12
C VAL A 116 -2.18 -10.99 3.72
N VAL A 117 -3.03 -10.48 2.82
CA VAL A 117 -2.61 -10.09 1.46
C VAL A 117 -1.51 -9.03 1.51
N GLY A 118 -1.67 -7.99 2.33
CA GLY A 118 -0.64 -6.98 2.52
C GLY A 118 0.68 -7.58 3.03
N ALA A 119 0.61 -8.39 4.09
CA ALA A 119 1.77 -9.07 4.66
C ALA A 119 2.51 -9.95 3.63
N LEU A 120 1.77 -10.67 2.78
CA LEU A 120 2.36 -11.48 1.71
C LEU A 120 3.02 -10.62 0.63
N VAL A 121 2.35 -9.55 0.17
CA VAL A 121 2.91 -8.63 -0.82
C VAL A 121 4.22 -8.03 -0.34
N ILE A 122 4.24 -7.55 0.91
CA ILE A 122 5.45 -6.91 1.44
C ILE A 122 6.57 -7.93 1.69
N ALA A 123 6.25 -9.17 2.11
CA ALA A 123 7.25 -10.24 2.24
C ALA A 123 7.89 -10.58 0.89
N VAL A 124 7.08 -10.77 -0.15
CA VAL A 124 7.58 -11.02 -1.52
C VAL A 124 8.44 -9.86 -1.99
N HIS A 125 7.99 -8.61 -1.76
CA HIS A 125 8.77 -7.42 -2.09
C HIS A 125 10.13 -7.43 -1.40
N HIS A 126 10.21 -7.69 -0.10
CA HIS A 126 11.48 -7.68 0.63
C HIS A 126 12.45 -8.73 0.11
N LEU A 127 11.98 -9.97 -0.09
CA LEU A 127 12.82 -11.05 -0.60
C LEU A 127 13.32 -10.76 -2.02
N LEU A 128 12.43 -10.29 -2.89
CA LEU A 128 12.78 -9.99 -4.27
C LEU A 128 13.72 -8.78 -4.36
N PHE A 129 13.42 -7.69 -3.67
CA PHE A 129 14.23 -6.47 -3.73
C PHE A 129 15.57 -6.65 -3.02
N PHE A 130 15.63 -7.46 -1.96
CA PHE A 130 16.91 -7.85 -1.35
C PHE A 130 17.80 -8.59 -2.35
N TRP A 131 17.23 -9.57 -3.07
CA TRP A 131 17.95 -10.27 -4.12
C TRP A 131 18.39 -9.33 -5.24
N LEU A 132 17.52 -8.43 -5.73
CA LEU A 132 17.86 -7.44 -6.76
C LEU A 132 18.92 -6.42 -6.29
N GLN A 133 18.85 -5.98 -5.03
CA GLN A 133 19.82 -5.06 -4.43
C GLN A 133 21.22 -5.68 -4.41
N GLN A 134 21.34 -6.97 -4.08
CA GLN A 134 22.62 -7.70 -4.15
C GLN A 134 23.19 -7.78 -5.58
N GLN A 135 22.34 -7.70 -6.60
CA GLN A 135 22.76 -7.66 -8.00
C GLN A 135 23.11 -6.23 -8.49
N LEU A 136 23.15 -5.24 -7.58
CA LEU A 136 23.45 -3.83 -7.88
C LEU A 136 22.45 -3.17 -8.85
N ILE A 137 21.19 -3.61 -8.86
CA ILE A 137 20.14 -3.14 -9.78
C ILE A 137 19.55 -1.76 -9.39
N GLY A 138 20.15 -1.04 -8.45
CA GLY A 138 19.71 0.32 -8.09
C GLY A 138 18.31 0.35 -7.47
N VAL A 139 18.00 -0.68 -6.68
CA VAL A 139 16.82 -0.76 -5.81
C VAL A 139 17.30 -1.01 -4.38
N TRP A 140 16.58 -0.46 -3.41
CA TRP A 140 16.97 -0.47 -2.01
C TRP A 140 15.85 -1.01 -1.15
N VAL A 141 16.17 -2.02 -0.35
CA VAL A 141 15.33 -2.51 0.72
C VAL A 141 16.01 -2.36 2.08
N ILE A 142 17.34 -2.51 2.17
CA ILE A 142 18.10 -2.34 3.42
C ILE A 142 19.25 -1.34 3.18
N ALA A 143 19.45 -0.39 4.11
CA ALA A 143 20.48 0.64 4.00
C ALA A 143 21.90 0.08 3.81
N ASP A 144 22.29 -0.89 4.62
CA ASP A 144 23.67 -1.41 4.64
C ASP A 144 23.90 -2.60 3.70
N GLY A 145 22.86 -3.05 2.98
CA GLY A 145 22.94 -4.20 2.06
C GLY A 145 23.22 -5.56 2.72
N GLY A 146 23.31 -5.60 4.05
CA GLY A 146 23.57 -6.78 4.88
C GLY A 146 22.64 -6.83 6.10
N TRP A 147 22.73 -7.92 6.86
CA TRP A 147 21.97 -8.13 8.10
C TRP A 147 22.77 -7.73 9.36
N GLY A 148 23.86 -6.96 9.19
CA GLY A 148 24.76 -6.53 10.26
C GLY A 148 25.79 -5.52 9.79
#